data_AF-M0A8E5-F1
#
_entry.id   AF-M0A8E5-F1
#
_cell.length_a   1.000
_cell.length_b   1.000
_cell.length_c   1.000
_cell.angle_alpha   90.00
_cell.angle_beta   90.00
_cell.angle_gamma   90.00
#
_symmetry.space_group_name_H-M   'P 1'
#
loop_
_entity.id
_entity.type
_entity.pdbx_description
1 polymer ?
#
loop_
_entity_poly.entity_id
_entity_poly.type
_entity_poly.pdbx_seq_one_letter_code
_entity_poly.pdbx_strand_id
1 'polypeptide(L)'
;MTDFPTRRRVLQLTGVGATASLAGCTQFDIPGIGSDDSAPELETDPEPGIDPADGITASVQPSQQERAQIQQDVIAEAGEDASQEELMAEIEQRETELFQAEAVEFESAILEEDEISLEGAIAEQGAFLLDGPDERLVDLLRNGEVAALLPGEDYELVLEQMQGQEPAPGPEPEPDDEDEQEADEEDDEEDGDADSDDGTDTDADDGEAADDDEDGADADADSDSDSDSDDESN
;
A
#
# COMPACT_ATOMS: atom_id res chain seq x y z
N MET A 1 -21.99 -56.76 1.74
CA MET A 1 -23.27 -56.52 1.06
C MET A 1 -23.38 -55.03 0.86
N THR A 2 -23.56 -54.63 -0.39
CA THR A 2 -23.75 -53.28 -0.90
C THR A 2 -24.92 -52.56 -0.23
N ASP A 3 -24.77 -51.27 0.03
CA ASP A 3 -25.81 -50.29 -0.31
C ASP A 3 -25.20 -48.87 -0.41
N PHE A 4 -25.22 -48.31 -1.61
CA PHE A 4 -25.09 -46.86 -1.81
C PHE A 4 -26.49 -46.29 -1.95
N PRO A 5 -26.76 -45.12 -1.35
CA PRO A 5 -27.60 -44.15 -2.01
C PRO A 5 -26.94 -42.77 -2.09
N THR A 6 -26.40 -42.46 -3.27
CA THR A 6 -26.30 -41.09 -3.78
C THR A 6 -27.68 -40.44 -3.81
N ARG A 7 -27.95 -39.44 -2.97
CA ARG A 7 -29.02 -38.45 -3.20
C ARG A 7 -28.60 -37.07 -2.69
N ARG A 8 -27.89 -36.37 -3.57
CA ARG A 8 -28.04 -34.95 -3.90
C ARG A 8 -29.23 -34.30 -3.16
N ARG A 9 -28.97 -33.70 -2.00
CA ARG A 9 -29.87 -32.71 -1.39
C ARG A 9 -29.30 -31.34 -1.71
N VAL A 10 -29.79 -30.80 -2.82
CA VAL A 10 -29.75 -29.38 -3.12
C VAL A 10 -30.63 -28.72 -2.06
N LEU A 11 -30.03 -28.16 -1.01
CA LEU A 11 -30.74 -27.25 -0.13
C LEU A 11 -30.84 -25.91 -0.87
N GLN A 12 -31.93 -25.78 -1.61
CA GLN A 12 -32.51 -24.49 -1.97
C GLN A 12 -32.92 -23.81 -0.66
N LEU A 13 -32.03 -22.97 -0.10
CA LEU A 13 -32.39 -22.03 0.95
C LEU A 13 -32.61 -20.65 0.31
N THR A 14 -33.70 -20.52 -0.43
CA THR A 14 -34.32 -19.22 -0.70
C THR A 14 -35.01 -18.78 0.58
N GLY A 15 -34.35 -17.94 1.37
CA GLY A 15 -34.88 -17.43 2.63
C GLY A 15 -34.28 -16.07 2.92
N VAL A 16 -34.98 -15.03 2.48
CA VAL A 16 -34.72 -13.61 2.75
C VAL A 16 -34.52 -13.39 4.25
N GLY A 17 -33.36 -12.86 4.62
CA GLY A 17 -32.99 -12.54 5.99
C GLY A 17 -31.66 -11.80 6.04
N ALA A 18 -31.57 -10.68 5.32
CA ALA A 18 -30.46 -9.74 5.46
C ALA A 18 -30.58 -9.05 6.83
N THR A 19 -30.10 -9.70 7.88
CA THR A 19 -29.59 -9.00 9.05
C THR A 19 -28.09 -9.01 8.90
N ALA A 20 -27.59 -8.02 8.15
CA ALA A 20 -26.20 -7.62 8.22
C ALA A 20 -25.97 -7.15 9.66
N SER A 21 -25.54 -8.08 10.51
CA SER A 21 -24.89 -7.73 11.76
C SER A 21 -23.51 -7.18 11.41
N LEU A 22 -23.50 -5.93 10.94
CA LEU A 22 -22.35 -5.04 11.03
C LEU A 22 -22.11 -4.79 12.51
N ALA A 23 -21.43 -5.74 13.14
CA ALA A 23 -20.82 -5.55 14.44
C ALA A 23 -19.33 -5.32 14.18
N GLY A 24 -18.89 -4.08 14.41
CA GLY A 24 -17.49 -3.82 14.76
C GLY A 24 -16.57 -3.32 13.66
N CYS A 25 -16.96 -2.29 12.91
CA CYS A 25 -15.99 -1.27 12.53
C CYS A 25 -16.35 -0.01 13.32
N THR A 26 -15.35 0.52 14.01
CA THR A 26 -15.38 1.75 14.78
C THR A 26 -15.99 2.88 13.97
N GLN A 27 -17.22 3.15 14.32
CA GLN A 27 -17.99 4.34 14.01
C GLN A 27 -17.23 5.59 14.49
N PHE A 28 -16.34 6.13 13.66
CA PHE A 28 -16.10 7.56 13.59
C PHE A 28 -17.30 8.21 12.87
N ASP A 29 -18.44 8.24 13.55
CA ASP A 29 -19.57 9.10 13.21
C ASP A 29 -19.23 10.46 13.82
N ILE A 30 -18.55 11.28 13.03
CA ILE A 30 -18.47 12.72 13.27
C ILE A 30 -19.83 13.28 12.86
N PRO A 31 -20.69 13.74 13.80
CA PRO A 31 -22.00 14.25 13.46
C PRO A 31 -21.81 15.67 12.92
N GLY A 32 -21.59 15.79 11.61
CA GLY A 32 -21.36 17.08 10.96
C GLY A 32 -20.92 17.01 9.49
N ILE A 33 -20.34 15.89 9.05
CA ILE A 33 -20.01 15.69 7.64
C ILE A 33 -21.21 14.99 7.00
N GLY A 34 -22.08 15.79 6.39
CA GLY A 34 -23.06 15.25 5.46
C GLY A 34 -22.33 14.45 4.39
N SER A 35 -22.92 13.34 3.98
CA SER A 35 -22.61 12.67 2.71
C SER A 35 -22.74 13.69 1.57
N ASP A 36 -21.67 14.44 1.33
CA ASP A 36 -21.36 15.00 0.03
C ASP A 36 -20.59 13.88 -0.68
N ASP A 37 -21.32 13.17 -1.51
CA ASP A 37 -20.90 12.17 -2.48
C ASP A 37 -20.00 12.88 -3.52
N SER A 38 -18.84 13.36 -3.09
CA SER A 38 -17.95 14.25 -3.85
C SER A 38 -16.50 14.13 -3.41
N ALA A 39 -16.08 12.94 -2.95
CA ALA A 39 -14.67 12.59 -3.08
C ALA A 39 -14.39 12.52 -4.59
N PRO A 40 -13.33 13.18 -5.09
CA PRO A 40 -12.94 13.03 -6.48
C PRO A 40 -12.52 11.56 -6.68
N GLU A 41 -13.33 10.81 -7.44
CA GLU A 41 -13.05 9.41 -7.79
C GLU A 41 -12.40 9.35 -9.17
N LEU A 42 -11.41 8.47 -9.33
CA LEU A 42 -10.85 8.15 -10.64
C LEU A 42 -11.86 7.34 -11.46
N GLU A 43 -11.90 7.60 -12.76
CA GLU A 43 -12.60 6.74 -13.73
C GLU A 43 -11.79 5.49 -14.06
N THR A 44 -10.47 5.55 -13.94
CA THR A 44 -9.53 4.46 -14.23
C THR A 44 -9.25 3.61 -13.01
N ASP A 45 -9.30 2.29 -13.20
CA ASP A 45 -9.06 1.30 -12.17
C ASP A 45 -7.54 1.13 -11.89
N PRO A 46 -7.14 0.72 -10.67
CA PRO A 46 -5.76 0.32 -10.40
C PRO A 46 -5.28 -0.88 -11.24
N GLU A 47 -6.15 -1.80 -11.66
CA GLU A 47 -5.77 -2.91 -12.55
C GLU A 47 -5.45 -2.38 -13.96
N PRO A 48 -4.22 -2.58 -14.48
CA PRO A 48 -3.83 -2.02 -15.75
C PRO A 48 -4.49 -2.74 -16.94
N GLY A 49 -4.90 -1.97 -17.95
CA GLY A 49 -5.47 -2.45 -19.22
C GLY A 49 -4.45 -3.13 -20.15
N ILE A 50 -3.16 -2.88 -19.93
CA ILE A 50 -2.02 -3.48 -20.65
C ILE A 50 -1.04 -4.15 -19.68
N ASP A 51 -0.06 -4.86 -20.23
CA ASP A 51 1.09 -5.31 -19.46
C ASP A 51 1.90 -4.07 -19.00
N PRO A 52 2.23 -3.93 -17.71
CA PRO A 52 3.00 -2.80 -17.21
C PRO A 52 4.31 -2.59 -17.96
N ALA A 53 4.98 -3.65 -18.44
CA ALA A 53 6.23 -3.53 -19.19
C ALA A 53 6.08 -2.88 -20.57
N ASP A 54 4.86 -2.85 -21.13
CA ASP A 54 4.56 -2.22 -22.41
C ASP A 54 4.21 -0.72 -22.28
N GLY A 55 3.97 -0.23 -21.06
CA GLY A 55 3.60 1.15 -20.77
C GLY A 55 4.69 1.98 -20.09
N ILE A 56 4.35 3.23 -19.78
CA ILE A 56 5.20 4.17 -19.03
C ILE A 56 4.47 4.60 -17.77
N THR A 57 5.15 4.56 -16.63
CA THR A 57 4.59 5.04 -15.37
C THR A 57 4.82 6.55 -15.24
N ALA A 58 3.74 7.32 -15.19
CA ALA A 58 3.79 8.72 -14.80
C ALA A 58 3.58 8.85 -13.28
N SER A 59 4.43 9.65 -12.64
CA SER A 59 4.25 10.05 -11.25
C SER A 59 3.79 11.50 -11.21
N VAL A 60 2.62 11.73 -10.63
CA VAL A 60 2.06 13.03 -10.32
C VAL A 60 2.26 13.27 -8.83
N GLN A 61 2.78 14.44 -8.48
CA GLN A 61 3.03 14.79 -7.08
C GLN A 61 2.47 16.18 -6.78
N PRO A 62 1.77 16.34 -5.65
CA PRO A 62 1.33 17.63 -5.22
C PRO A 62 2.51 18.55 -4.93
N SER A 63 2.29 19.86 -5.04
CA SER A 63 3.36 20.82 -4.84
C SER A 63 3.88 20.80 -3.40
N GLN A 64 5.17 21.08 -3.23
CA GLN A 64 5.77 21.22 -1.90
C GLN A 64 5.09 22.28 -1.04
N GLN A 65 4.47 23.28 -1.68
CA GLN A 65 3.76 24.34 -0.99
C GLN A 65 2.43 23.86 -0.41
N GLU A 66 1.71 22.99 -1.10
CA GLU A 66 0.45 22.41 -0.62
C GLU A 66 0.69 21.43 0.50
N ARG A 67 1.69 20.56 0.36
CA ARG A 67 2.11 19.64 1.44
C ARG A 67 2.52 20.40 2.70
N ALA A 68 3.29 21.48 2.56
CA ALA A 68 3.67 22.32 3.68
C ALA A 68 2.48 23.06 4.30
N GLN A 69 1.43 23.37 3.52
CA GLN A 69 0.19 23.93 4.04
C GLN A 69 -0.57 22.90 4.86
N ILE A 70 -0.76 21.67 4.35
CA ILE A 70 -1.40 20.57 5.09
C ILE A 70 -0.76 20.37 6.46
N GLN A 71 0.58 20.29 6.53
CA GLN A 71 1.27 20.11 7.81
C GLN A 71 0.99 21.25 8.79
N GLN A 72 0.97 22.50 8.30
CA GLN A 72 0.67 23.67 9.14
C GLN A 72 -0.79 23.69 9.59
N ASP A 73 -1.71 23.35 8.68
CA ASP A 73 -3.15 23.33 8.92
C ASP A 73 -3.48 22.24 9.94
N VAL A 74 -2.97 21.03 9.78
CA VAL A 74 -3.17 19.93 10.74
C VAL A 74 -2.61 20.29 12.12
N ILE A 75 -1.40 20.85 12.21
CA ILE A 75 -0.84 21.29 13.50
C ILE A 75 -1.70 22.40 14.14
N ALA A 76 -2.23 23.32 13.34
CA ALA A 76 -3.07 24.40 13.82
C ALA A 76 -4.46 23.92 14.27
N GLU A 77 -5.02 22.93 13.58
CA GLU A 77 -6.34 22.34 13.86
C GLU A 77 -6.30 21.37 15.06
N ALA A 78 -5.28 20.51 15.13
CA ALA A 78 -5.15 19.51 16.18
C ALA A 78 -4.88 20.13 17.57
N GLY A 79 -4.22 21.29 17.61
CA GLY A 79 -3.92 22.02 18.84
C GLY A 79 -2.77 21.41 19.66
N GLU A 80 -2.51 21.97 20.84
CA GLU A 80 -1.34 21.61 21.69
C GLU A 80 -1.50 20.25 22.41
N ASP A 81 -2.71 19.70 22.47
CA ASP A 81 -3.04 18.48 23.22
C ASP A 81 -2.99 17.20 22.36
N ALA A 82 -2.86 17.32 21.04
CA ALA A 82 -2.82 16.17 20.13
C ALA A 82 -1.54 15.35 20.32
N SER A 83 -1.70 14.03 20.33
CA SER A 83 -0.54 13.14 20.37
C SER A 83 0.21 13.19 19.03
N GLN A 84 1.51 12.86 19.07
CA GLN A 84 2.31 12.79 17.85
C GLN A 84 1.76 11.76 16.86
N GLU A 85 1.20 10.67 17.35
CA GLU A 85 0.64 9.60 16.53
C GLU A 85 -0.62 10.06 15.79
N GLU A 86 -1.53 10.75 16.47
CA GLU A 86 -2.73 11.35 15.84
C GLU A 86 -2.36 12.38 14.78
N LEU A 87 -1.35 13.22 15.08
CA LEU A 87 -0.88 14.25 14.15
C LEU A 87 -0.27 13.66 12.88
N MET A 88 0.53 12.59 13.00
CA MET A 88 1.09 11.91 11.83
C MET A 88 0.00 11.24 11.01
N ALA A 89 -0.95 10.55 11.65
CA ALA A 89 -2.06 9.90 10.96
C ALA A 89 -2.94 10.89 10.18
N GLU A 90 -3.25 12.06 10.76
CA GLU A 90 -4.04 13.10 10.08
C GLU A 90 -3.24 13.71 8.92
N ILE A 91 -1.93 13.98 9.08
CA ILE A 91 -1.09 14.47 7.98
C ILE A 91 -1.08 13.46 6.82
N GLU A 92 -0.86 12.17 7.11
CA GLU A 92 -0.86 11.11 6.10
C GLU A 92 -2.21 11.04 5.37
N GLN A 93 -3.31 11.08 6.11
CA GLN A 93 -4.66 11.09 5.52
C GLN A 93 -4.87 12.27 4.58
N ARG A 94 -4.54 13.49 5.02
CA ARG A 94 -4.71 14.69 4.20
C ARG A 94 -3.77 14.72 2.99
N GLU A 95 -2.55 14.18 3.14
CA GLU A 95 -1.64 14.02 2.01
C GLU A 95 -2.23 13.05 0.98
N THR A 96 -2.78 11.90 1.40
CA THR A 96 -3.47 10.97 0.50
C THR A 96 -4.65 11.62 -0.22
N GLU A 97 -5.47 12.41 0.47
CA GLU A 97 -6.58 13.17 -0.15
C GLU A 97 -6.07 14.16 -1.20
N LEU A 98 -4.95 14.82 -0.93
CA LEU A 98 -4.33 15.75 -1.88
C LEU A 98 -3.81 15.02 -3.11
N PHE A 99 -3.19 13.84 -2.94
CA PHE A 99 -2.79 12.99 -4.05
C PHE A 99 -4.00 12.55 -4.88
N GLN A 100 -5.11 12.15 -4.26
CA GLN A 100 -6.33 11.78 -4.97
C GLN A 100 -6.93 12.95 -5.76
N ALA A 101 -6.95 14.15 -5.19
CA ALA A 101 -7.46 15.33 -5.88
C ALA A 101 -6.61 15.67 -7.12
N GLU A 102 -5.28 15.70 -6.97
CA GLU A 102 -4.35 15.95 -8.07
C GLU A 102 -4.45 14.85 -9.14
N ALA A 103 -4.64 13.60 -8.70
CA ALA A 103 -4.78 12.47 -9.59
C ALA A 103 -6.00 12.57 -10.49
N VAL A 104 -7.14 13.02 -9.95
CA VAL A 104 -8.37 13.23 -10.72
C VAL A 104 -8.27 14.42 -11.66
N GLU A 105 -7.57 15.49 -11.26
CA GLU A 105 -7.28 16.61 -12.15
C GLU A 105 -6.42 16.16 -13.34
N PHE A 106 -5.37 15.37 -13.07
CA PHE A 106 -4.50 14.81 -14.09
C PHE A 106 -5.25 13.87 -15.04
N GLU A 107 -6.02 12.91 -14.52
CA GLU A 107 -6.84 12.02 -15.35
C GLU A 107 -7.80 12.82 -16.24
N SER A 108 -8.49 13.81 -15.68
CA SER A 108 -9.39 14.67 -16.44
C SER A 108 -8.67 15.37 -17.59
N ALA A 109 -7.46 15.86 -17.37
CA ALA A 109 -6.65 16.52 -18.40
C ALA A 109 -6.20 15.54 -19.50
N ILE A 110 -5.75 14.34 -19.12
CA ILE A 110 -5.31 13.29 -20.06
C ILE A 110 -6.47 12.75 -20.89
N LEU A 111 -7.66 12.57 -20.30
CA LEU A 111 -8.84 12.10 -21.03
C LEU A 111 -9.32 13.08 -22.11
N GLU A 112 -8.92 14.35 -22.04
CA GLU A 112 -9.15 15.33 -23.12
C GLU A 112 -8.13 15.18 -24.28
N GLU A 113 -7.08 14.39 -24.12
CA GLU A 113 -6.04 14.15 -25.11
C GLU A 113 -6.28 12.86 -25.92
N ASP A 114 -6.52 12.97 -27.23
CA ASP A 114 -6.78 11.81 -28.09
C ASP A 114 -5.55 10.90 -28.34
N GLU A 115 -4.34 11.28 -27.89
CA GLU A 115 -3.08 10.60 -28.24
C GLU A 115 -2.47 9.79 -27.10
N ILE A 116 -2.93 9.98 -25.86
CA ILE A 116 -2.44 9.25 -24.67
C ILE A 116 -3.62 8.49 -24.07
N SER A 117 -3.42 7.20 -23.80
CA SER A 117 -4.39 6.36 -23.09
C SER A 117 -3.94 6.16 -21.65
N LEU A 118 -4.89 6.28 -20.74
CA LEU A 118 -4.70 5.94 -19.33
C LEU A 118 -5.09 4.46 -19.15
N GLU A 119 -4.10 3.63 -18.85
CA GLU A 119 -4.28 2.18 -18.76
C GLU A 119 -4.47 1.71 -17.32
N GLY A 120 -3.94 2.44 -16.33
CA GLY A 120 -4.11 2.13 -14.92
C GLY A 120 -3.82 3.36 -14.06
N ALA A 121 -4.48 3.47 -12.91
CA ALA A 121 -4.30 4.60 -12.02
C ALA A 121 -4.35 4.21 -10.53
N ILE A 122 -3.36 4.67 -9.77
CA ILE A 122 -3.26 4.54 -8.32
C ILE A 122 -3.21 5.95 -7.74
N ALA A 123 -4.40 6.53 -7.52
CA ALA A 123 -4.56 7.90 -7.03
C ALA A 123 -3.81 8.16 -5.72
N GLU A 124 -3.86 7.23 -4.77
CA GLU A 124 -3.26 7.39 -3.43
C GLU A 124 -1.73 7.59 -3.47
N GLN A 125 -1.08 7.17 -4.56
CA GLN A 125 0.36 7.31 -4.77
C GLN A 125 0.69 8.24 -5.95
N GLY A 126 -0.32 8.81 -6.60
CA GLY A 126 -0.18 9.59 -7.83
C GLY A 126 0.53 8.83 -8.95
N ALA A 127 0.36 7.52 -9.04
CA ALA A 127 1.01 6.68 -10.05
C ALA A 127 0.03 6.30 -11.15
N PHE A 128 0.42 6.49 -12.40
CA PHE A 128 -0.41 6.24 -13.57
C PHE A 128 0.35 5.43 -14.60
N LEU A 129 -0.28 4.43 -15.19
CA LEU A 129 0.24 3.72 -16.33
C LEU A 129 -0.33 4.33 -17.61
N LEU A 130 0.55 4.86 -18.45
CA LEU A 130 0.21 5.52 -19.71
C LEU A 130 0.68 4.69 -20.90
N ASP A 131 -0.12 4.67 -21.96
CA ASP A 131 0.26 4.23 -23.30
C ASP A 131 0.11 5.37 -24.30
N GLY A 132 1.09 5.54 -25.18
CA GLY A 132 1.05 6.62 -26.17
C GLY A 132 2.40 6.89 -26.84
N PRO A 133 2.43 7.84 -27.79
CA PRO A 133 3.67 8.21 -28.47
C PRO A 133 4.63 8.95 -27.53
N ASP A 134 5.91 8.57 -27.55
CA ASP A 134 6.99 9.13 -26.71
C ASP A 134 7.02 10.66 -26.70
N GLU A 135 6.76 11.29 -27.85
CA GLU A 135 6.78 12.75 -28.00
C GLU A 135 5.74 13.42 -27.09
N ARG A 136 4.55 12.82 -26.96
CA ARG A 136 3.47 13.35 -26.12
C ARG A 136 3.75 13.09 -24.64
N LEU A 137 4.25 11.90 -24.29
CA LEU A 137 4.64 11.59 -22.91
C LEU A 137 5.74 12.55 -22.40
N VAL A 138 6.75 12.83 -23.21
CA VAL A 138 7.83 13.78 -22.87
C VAL A 138 7.29 15.21 -22.72
N ASP A 139 6.26 15.58 -23.47
CA ASP A 139 5.64 16.91 -23.34
C ASP A 139 4.97 17.08 -21.97
N LEU A 140 4.35 16.03 -21.39
CA LEU A 140 3.81 16.07 -20.01
C LEU A 140 4.88 16.48 -19.00
N LEU A 141 6.07 15.88 -19.11
CA LEU A 141 7.20 16.19 -18.22
C LEU A 141 7.72 17.62 -18.44
N ARG A 142 7.71 18.11 -19.68
CA ARG A 142 8.16 19.48 -20.00
C ARG A 142 7.20 20.55 -19.51
N ASN A 143 5.91 20.26 -19.55
CA ASN A 143 4.86 21.16 -19.08
C ASN A 143 4.73 21.13 -17.56
N GLY A 144 5.30 20.12 -16.90
CA GLY A 144 5.22 19.92 -15.45
C GLY A 144 3.90 19.30 -15.00
N GLU A 145 3.19 18.64 -15.91
CA GLU A 145 1.95 17.90 -15.62
C GLU A 145 2.25 16.62 -14.85
N VAL A 146 3.44 16.06 -15.04
CA VAL A 146 3.98 14.93 -14.29
C VAL A 146 5.32 15.31 -13.67
N ALA A 147 5.61 14.79 -12.48
CA ALA A 147 6.88 14.99 -11.79
C ALA A 147 7.98 14.08 -12.36
N ALA A 148 7.62 12.87 -12.79
CA ALA A 148 8.55 11.90 -13.36
C ALA A 148 7.86 10.96 -14.35
N LEU A 149 8.66 10.45 -15.28
CA LEU A 149 8.33 9.31 -16.14
C LEU A 149 9.29 8.17 -15.80
N LEU A 150 8.72 7.04 -15.45
CA LEU A 150 9.40 5.84 -14.98
C LEU A 150 9.06 4.67 -15.91
N PRO A 151 9.92 3.64 -15.98
CA PRO A 151 9.57 2.38 -16.65
C PRO A 151 8.25 1.83 -16.12
N GLY A 152 7.41 1.27 -16.99
CA GLY A 152 6.09 0.77 -16.58
C GLY A 152 6.12 -0.36 -15.53
N GLU A 153 7.24 -1.09 -15.43
CA GLU A 153 7.52 -2.07 -14.35
C GLU A 153 7.52 -1.44 -12.95
N ASP A 154 7.76 -0.13 -12.80
CA ASP A 154 7.63 0.57 -11.51
C ASP A 154 6.16 0.68 -11.08
N TYR A 155 5.20 0.73 -12.01
CA TYR A 155 3.76 0.71 -11.66
C TYR A 155 3.36 -0.61 -11.01
N GLU A 156 3.86 -1.74 -11.53
CA GLU A 156 3.61 -3.07 -10.95
C GLU A 156 4.13 -3.13 -9.51
N LEU A 157 5.33 -2.60 -9.26
CA LEU A 157 5.91 -2.55 -7.92
C LEU A 157 5.05 -1.73 -6.93
N VAL A 158 4.44 -0.64 -7.38
CA VAL A 158 3.53 0.16 -6.55
C VAL A 158 2.25 -0.63 -6.25
N LEU A 159 1.69 -1.29 -7.25
CA LEU A 159 0.50 -2.12 -7.13
C LEU A 159 0.70 -3.32 -6.18
N GLU A 160 1.86 -3.98 -6.25
CA GLU A 160 2.24 -5.06 -5.32
C GLU A 160 2.37 -4.56 -3.87
N GLN A 161 2.94 -3.38 -3.66
CA GLN A 161 3.07 -2.79 -2.32
C GLN A 161 1.71 -2.54 -1.69
N MET A 162 0.73 -2.06 -2.46
CA MET A 162 -0.63 -1.87 -1.96
C MET A 162 -1.31 -3.19 -1.61
N GLN A 163 -1.20 -4.21 -2.48
CA GLN A 163 -1.80 -5.52 -2.23
C GLN A 163 -1.13 -6.25 -1.06
N GLY A 164 0.18 -6.05 -0.85
CA GLY A 164 0.91 -6.57 0.29
C GLY A 164 0.56 -5.90 1.63
N GLN A 165 -0.17 -4.78 1.59
CA GLN A 165 -0.59 -4.02 2.77
C GLN A 165 -2.02 -4.37 3.23
N GLU A 166 -2.72 -5.30 2.56
CA GLU A 166 -3.86 -5.97 3.19
C GLU A 166 -3.39 -6.63 4.49
N PRO A 167 -3.97 -6.29 5.66
CA PRO A 167 -3.61 -6.95 6.90
C PRO A 167 -3.83 -8.44 6.71
N ALA A 168 -2.75 -9.22 6.87
CA ALA A 168 -2.85 -10.68 6.91
C ALA A 168 -4.07 -11.04 7.76
N PRO A 169 -4.96 -11.96 7.30
CA PRO A 169 -6.14 -12.33 8.06
C PRO A 169 -5.65 -12.67 9.47
N GLY A 170 -6.10 -11.86 10.44
CA GLY A 170 -5.72 -12.04 11.83
C GLY A 170 -5.93 -13.51 12.20
N PRO A 171 -5.07 -14.09 13.06
CA PRO A 171 -5.18 -15.50 13.42
C PRO A 171 -6.63 -15.81 13.74
N GLU A 172 -7.21 -16.78 13.02
CA GLU A 172 -8.58 -17.23 13.26
C GLU A 172 -8.72 -17.44 14.77
N PRO A 173 -9.78 -16.92 15.42
CA PRO A 173 -9.95 -17.12 16.85
C PRO A 173 -9.93 -18.62 17.11
N GLU A 174 -8.96 -19.05 17.92
CA GLU A 174 -8.95 -20.41 18.45
C GLU A 174 -10.33 -20.65 19.08
N PRO A 175 -11.02 -21.77 18.75
CA PRO A 175 -12.31 -22.04 19.34
C PRO A 175 -12.16 -22.06 20.86
N ASP A 176 -12.88 -21.17 21.54
CA ASP A 176 -13.13 -21.19 22.98
C ASP A 176 -13.68 -22.58 23.36
N ASP A 177 -12.81 -23.45 23.86
CA ASP A 177 -13.19 -24.68 24.55
C ASP A 177 -13.69 -24.30 25.96
N GLU A 178 -14.90 -23.77 26.04
CA GLU A 178 -15.61 -23.60 27.31
C GLU A 178 -16.90 -24.45 27.35
N ASP A 179 -16.94 -25.28 28.39
CA ASP A 179 -18.09 -25.98 29.00
C ASP A 179 -18.45 -27.41 28.57
N GLU A 180 -17.78 -28.38 29.20
CA GLU A 180 -18.48 -29.51 29.85
C GLU A 180 -18.02 -29.67 31.30
N GLN A 181 -18.58 -28.88 32.22
CA GLN A 181 -18.67 -29.22 33.63
C GLN A 181 -19.93 -30.05 33.88
N GLU A 182 -19.80 -31.34 34.15
CA GLU A 182 -20.72 -32.10 35.02
C GLU A 182 -19.91 -33.18 35.77
N ALA A 183 -20.26 -33.33 37.04
CA ALA A 183 -19.59 -34.10 38.10
C ALA A 183 -19.49 -35.62 37.84
N ASP A 184 -18.53 -36.31 38.47
CA ASP A 184 -18.78 -37.19 39.63
C ASP A 184 -17.49 -37.93 40.09
N GLU A 185 -17.12 -37.66 41.33
CA GLU A 185 -16.71 -38.59 42.40
C GLU A 185 -15.82 -39.85 42.15
N GLU A 186 -14.73 -39.84 42.92
CA GLU A 186 -14.09 -40.92 43.70
C GLU A 186 -13.13 -41.92 43.02
N ASP A 187 -11.92 -41.87 43.59
CA ASP A 187 -11.18 -42.99 44.19
C ASP A 187 -10.00 -43.62 43.45
N ASP A 188 -9.07 -43.96 44.34
CA ASP A 188 -7.95 -44.88 44.26
C ASP A 188 -6.58 -44.40 43.76
N GLU A 189 -5.66 -44.65 44.68
CA GLU A 189 -4.23 -44.48 44.69
C GLU A 189 -3.58 -45.38 43.63
N GLU A 190 -2.34 -45.09 43.23
CA GLU A 190 -1.20 -46.00 43.47
C GLU A 190 0.03 -45.54 42.68
N ASP A 191 1.16 -45.74 43.36
CA ASP A 191 2.55 -45.48 43.06
C ASP A 191 3.03 -45.63 41.60
N GLY A 192 4.15 -44.96 41.30
CA GLY A 192 5.19 -45.64 40.53
C GLY A 192 6.04 -44.78 39.60
N ASP A 193 7.21 -44.46 40.11
CA ASP A 193 8.50 -44.47 39.39
C ASP A 193 8.95 -43.28 38.53
N ALA A 194 10.21 -42.97 38.83
CA ALA A 194 11.10 -42.01 38.23
C ALA A 194 11.76 -42.55 36.96
N ASP A 195 12.12 -41.65 36.05
CA ASP A 195 13.35 -41.62 35.23
C ASP A 195 13.22 -40.33 34.38
N SER A 196 14.03 -39.28 34.55
CA SER A 196 15.44 -39.14 34.20
C SER A 196 15.72 -39.45 32.71
N ASP A 197 15.83 -38.39 31.89
CA ASP A 197 16.71 -38.25 30.70
C ASP A 197 16.46 -36.83 30.14
N ASP A 198 17.40 -35.89 30.20
CA ASP A 198 18.65 -35.78 29.43
C ASP A 198 18.39 -35.40 27.96
N GLY A 199 19.06 -34.34 27.49
CA GLY A 199 18.99 -33.91 26.09
C GLY A 199 18.91 -32.41 25.87
N THR A 200 19.96 -31.67 26.25
CA THR A 200 20.28 -30.35 25.72
C THR A 200 20.78 -30.50 24.28
N ASP A 201 20.10 -29.94 23.30
CA ASP A 201 20.68 -29.69 21.97
C ASP A 201 20.53 -28.21 21.63
N THR A 202 21.52 -27.45 22.08
CA THR A 202 21.88 -26.14 21.55
C THR A 202 22.80 -26.35 20.35
N ASP A 203 22.25 -26.35 19.14
CA ASP A 203 23.05 -26.26 17.92
C ASP A 203 23.37 -24.78 17.64
N ALA A 204 24.56 -24.39 18.11
CA ALA A 204 25.29 -23.23 17.63
C ALA A 204 26.14 -23.68 16.43
N ASP A 205 25.77 -23.23 15.23
CA ASP A 205 26.62 -23.37 14.04
C ASP A 205 27.47 -22.10 13.89
N ASP A 206 28.70 -22.23 14.38
CA ASP A 206 29.88 -21.41 14.17
C ASP A 206 30.43 -21.81 12.78
N GLY A 207 30.39 -20.96 11.75
CA GLY A 207 31.45 -19.98 11.50
C GLY A 207 32.40 -20.50 10.41
N GLU A 208 32.52 -19.79 9.28
CA GLU A 208 33.71 -19.85 8.43
C GLU A 208 33.95 -18.47 7.83
N ALA A 209 35.13 -17.94 8.14
CA ALA A 209 35.73 -16.71 7.64
C ALA A 209 36.75 -17.05 6.53
N ALA A 210 36.98 -16.11 5.61
CA ALA A 210 38.23 -15.84 4.86
C ALA A 210 37.84 -14.99 3.63
N ASP A 211 38.22 -13.71 3.51
CA ASP A 211 39.55 -13.13 3.23
C ASP A 211 39.62 -12.69 1.76
N ASP A 212 40.29 -11.54 1.54
CA ASP A 212 40.85 -11.00 0.29
C ASP A 212 39.85 -10.59 -0.81
N ASP A 213 39.95 -9.43 -1.48
CA ASP A 213 41.15 -8.80 -2.04
C ASP A 213 41.07 -7.26 -2.04
N GLU A 214 42.23 -6.65 -1.84
CA GLU A 214 42.54 -5.25 -2.14
C GLU A 214 42.75 -5.04 -3.65
N ASP A 215 42.22 -3.95 -4.20
CA ASP A 215 42.79 -3.19 -5.33
C ASP A 215 42.03 -1.85 -5.37
N GLY A 216 42.63 -0.66 -5.41
CA GLY A 216 43.91 -0.34 -6.00
C GLY A 216 43.71 0.75 -7.06
N ALA A 217 43.64 2.00 -6.59
CA ALA A 217 44.19 3.22 -7.21
C ALA A 217 43.67 3.77 -8.56
N ASP A 218 43.73 5.11 -8.61
CA ASP A 218 44.02 5.98 -9.76
C ASP A 218 42.93 6.22 -10.82
N ALA A 219 42.44 7.46 -10.92
CA ALA A 219 42.88 8.36 -12.01
C ALA A 219 42.21 9.75 -11.93
N ASP A 220 43.06 10.76 -12.00
CA ASP A 220 42.81 12.16 -12.29
C ASP A 220 41.95 12.39 -13.54
N ALA A 221 41.12 13.44 -13.52
CA ALA A 221 40.84 14.23 -14.71
C ALA A 221 40.36 15.64 -14.32
N ASP A 222 41.31 16.57 -14.31
CA ASP A 222 41.09 17.97 -14.58
C ASP A 222 40.19 18.16 -15.82
N SER A 223 39.21 19.06 -15.73
CA SER A 223 38.87 19.89 -16.89
C SER A 223 38.46 21.28 -16.41
N ASP A 224 39.43 22.18 -16.55
CA ASP A 224 39.21 23.59 -16.77
C ASP A 224 38.16 23.80 -17.88
N SER A 225 37.17 24.65 -17.62
CA SER A 225 36.51 25.41 -18.68
C SER A 225 36.48 26.87 -18.27
N ASP A 226 37.47 27.57 -18.79
CA ASP A 226 37.57 29.01 -18.93
C ASP A 226 36.29 29.67 -19.46
N SER A 227 36.13 30.96 -19.09
CA SER A 227 35.79 32.13 -19.93
C SER A 227 34.64 31.95 -20.94
N ASP A 228 33.58 32.77 -20.92
CA ASP A 228 33.73 34.14 -21.39
C ASP A 228 32.71 35.11 -20.80
N SER A 229 33.24 36.31 -20.54
CA SER A 229 32.52 37.54 -20.25
C SER A 229 32.31 38.28 -21.58
N ASP A 230 31.06 38.43 -22.01
CA ASP A 230 30.63 39.46 -22.96
C ASP A 230 29.42 40.13 -22.27
N ASP A 231 29.54 41.30 -21.64
CA ASP A 231 29.84 42.61 -22.22
C ASP A 231 29.08 42.87 -23.52
N GLU A 232 27.80 43.22 -23.43
CA GLU A 232 27.27 44.30 -24.27
C GLU A 232 26.32 45.17 -23.45
N SER A 233 26.87 46.31 -23.02
CA SER A 233 26.10 47.52 -22.74
C SER A 233 25.68 48.13 -24.07
N ASN A 234 24.37 48.37 -24.28
CA ASN A 234 23.79 49.66 -24.67
C ASN A 234 22.37 49.53 -25.25
#